data_AF-A0A5P0JFN2-F1
#
_entry.id   AF-A0A5P0JFN2-F1
#
_cell.length_a   1.000
_cell.length_b   1.000
_cell.length_c   1.000
_cell.angle_alpha   90.00
_cell.angle_beta   90.00
_cell.angle_gamma   90.00
#
_symmetry.space_group_name_H-M   'P 1'
#
loop_
_entity.id
_entity.type
_entity.pdbx_description
1 polymer ?
#
loop_
_entity_poly.entity_id
_entity_poly.type
_entity_poly.pdbx_seq_one_letter_code
_entity_poly.pdbx_strand_id
1 'polypeptide(L)'
;MNSLRPELLELTPQALTALSNAGFVKRSLKELENGNVPEISHENDALIATFSDGVRTQLANGQALKEAQCSCGANGMCRHRVMLVLSYQRLCATTQSTEKEEEWDPAIWLEELATLPDATRKRAQALVAKGITIELFCAPGEIPSARLPMSDVRFYSRSSIRFARCDCIEGTLCEHVVLAVQAFVEAKAQQAEFNHLIWQMRSEHVTSSDDPFASEEGNACRQYVQQLSQ
;
A
#
# COMPACT_ATOMS: atom_id res chain seq x y z
N MET A 1 20.56 -17.72 9.92
CA MET A 1 20.66 -17.62 8.44
C MET A 1 20.17 -16.23 8.08
N ASN A 2 20.98 -15.43 7.37
CA ASN A 2 20.56 -14.09 6.95
C ASN A 2 19.41 -14.25 5.95
N SER A 3 18.17 -14.02 6.39
CA SER A 3 17.02 -14.05 5.49
C SER A 3 17.09 -12.84 4.57
N LEU A 4 17.03 -13.10 3.26
CA LEU A 4 16.88 -12.03 2.27
C LEU A 4 15.62 -11.22 2.60
N ARG A 5 15.67 -9.91 2.36
CA ARG A 5 14.59 -8.95 2.56
C ARG A 5 14.10 -8.47 1.18
N PRO A 6 13.37 -9.31 0.41
CA PRO A 6 12.95 -8.99 -0.96
C PRO A 6 12.13 -7.70 -1.02
N GLU A 7 11.37 -7.41 0.02
CA GLU A 7 10.56 -6.19 0.12
C GLU A 7 11.40 -4.91 0.12
N LEU A 8 12.68 -4.99 0.51
CA LEU A 8 13.61 -3.86 0.43
C LEU A 8 14.30 -3.78 -0.93
N LEU A 9 14.46 -4.90 -1.63
CA LEU A 9 15.07 -4.94 -2.97
C LEU A 9 14.14 -4.36 -4.04
N GLU A 10 12.84 -4.50 -3.84
CA GLU A 10 11.79 -3.95 -4.71
C GLU A 10 11.65 -2.41 -4.63
N LEU A 11 12.20 -1.77 -3.58
CA LEU A 11 12.04 -0.33 -3.36
C LEU A 11 12.89 0.51 -4.33
N THR A 12 12.27 0.94 -5.42
CA THR A 12 12.89 1.86 -6.39
C THR A 12 13.22 3.23 -5.77
N PRO A 13 14.08 4.05 -6.41
CA PRO A 13 14.31 5.43 -5.97
C PRO A 13 13.03 6.28 -5.87
N GLN A 14 12.04 5.99 -6.73
CA GLN A 14 10.72 6.62 -6.68
C GLN A 14 9.95 6.18 -5.42
N ALA A 15 9.96 4.87 -5.10
CA ALA A 15 9.36 4.35 -3.87
C ALA A 15 10.00 4.98 -2.63
N LEU A 16 11.33 5.01 -2.55
CA LEU A 16 12.05 5.64 -1.44
C LEU A 16 11.74 7.12 -1.32
N THR A 17 11.55 7.82 -2.44
CA THR A 17 11.14 9.23 -2.44
C THR A 17 9.75 9.41 -1.83
N ALA A 18 8.79 8.55 -2.18
CA ALA A 18 7.42 8.61 -1.66
C ALA A 18 7.30 8.17 -0.19
N LEU A 19 8.11 7.21 0.24
CA LEU A 19 8.18 6.72 1.63
C LEU A 19 8.97 7.65 2.56
N SER A 20 9.79 8.55 1.99
CA SER A 20 10.62 9.49 2.74
C SER A 20 10.48 10.91 2.20
N ASN A 21 11.48 11.42 1.48
CA ASN A 21 11.42 12.58 0.61
C ASN A 21 12.61 12.58 -0.35
N ALA A 22 12.50 13.35 -1.44
CA ALA A 22 13.54 13.44 -2.46
C ALA A 22 14.89 13.94 -1.90
N GLY A 23 14.86 14.80 -0.87
CA GLY A 23 16.07 15.36 -0.24
C GLY A 23 16.88 14.31 0.53
N PHE A 24 16.24 13.34 1.18
CA PHE A 24 16.91 12.21 1.82
C PHE A 24 17.47 11.25 0.79
N VAL A 25 16.71 10.91 -0.25
CA VAL A 25 17.16 10.00 -1.31
C VAL A 25 18.40 10.55 -2.03
N LYS A 26 18.34 11.79 -2.52
CA LYS A 26 19.47 12.43 -3.24
C LYS A 26 20.73 12.52 -2.38
N ARG A 27 20.58 12.91 -1.10
CA ARG A 27 21.72 12.98 -0.17
C ARG A 27 22.28 11.60 0.13
N SER A 28 21.42 10.62 0.37
CA SER A 28 21.84 9.23 0.64
C SER A 28 22.62 8.64 -0.53
N LEU A 29 22.13 8.80 -1.77
CA LEU A 29 22.84 8.35 -2.96
C LEU A 29 24.22 9.00 -3.09
N LYS A 30 24.30 10.33 -2.91
CA LYS A 30 25.56 11.07 -2.96
C LYS A 30 26.56 10.61 -1.89
N GLU A 31 26.12 10.36 -0.67
CA GLU A 31 26.97 9.81 0.40
C GLU A 31 27.55 8.44 0.01
N LEU A 32 26.71 7.55 -0.53
CA LEU A 32 27.15 6.23 -0.96
C LEU A 32 28.06 6.27 -2.21
N GLU A 33 27.91 7.26 -3.09
CA GLU A 33 28.82 7.51 -4.22
C GLU A 33 30.18 8.03 -3.75
N ASN A 34 30.21 8.82 -2.68
CA ASN A 34 31.43 9.32 -2.05
C ASN A 34 32.17 8.27 -1.21
N GLY A 35 31.66 7.03 -1.15
CA GLY A 35 32.26 5.94 -0.37
C GLY A 35 31.85 5.91 1.11
N ASN A 36 30.91 6.75 1.54
CA ASN A 36 30.37 6.74 2.90
C ASN A 36 29.32 5.63 3.06
N VAL A 37 29.71 4.38 2.78
CA VAL A 37 28.84 3.21 2.85
C VAL A 37 28.85 2.66 4.28
N PRO A 38 27.69 2.53 4.94
CA PRO A 38 27.61 1.90 6.26
C PRO A 38 27.90 0.41 6.17
N GLU A 39 28.40 -0.16 7.26
CA GLU A 39 28.50 -1.60 7.41
C GLU A 39 27.10 -2.19 7.63
N ILE A 40 26.75 -3.23 6.87
CA ILE A 40 25.45 -3.89 6.93
C ILE A 40 25.59 -5.25 7.61
N SER A 41 24.82 -5.47 8.68
CA SER A 41 24.76 -6.74 9.42
C SER A 41 23.32 -7.15 9.71
N HIS A 42 23.13 -8.39 10.15
CA HIS A 42 21.84 -8.91 10.58
C HIS A 42 21.93 -9.34 12.05
N GLU A 43 20.99 -8.87 12.87
CA GLU A 43 20.92 -9.19 14.31
C GLU A 43 19.46 -9.48 14.67
N ASN A 44 19.15 -10.68 15.21
CA ASN A 44 17.79 -11.06 15.62
C ASN A 44 16.72 -10.76 14.55
N ASP A 45 16.96 -11.17 13.29
CA ASP A 45 16.11 -10.90 12.12
C ASP A 45 15.91 -9.42 11.75
N ALA A 46 16.64 -8.50 12.40
CA ALA A 46 16.69 -7.10 12.05
C ALA A 46 17.90 -6.80 11.17
N LEU A 47 17.68 -5.94 10.18
CA LEU A 47 18.73 -5.40 9.32
C LEU A 47 19.34 -4.18 10.01
N ILE A 48 20.65 -4.19 10.20
CA ILE A 48 21.40 -3.15 10.91
C ILE A 48 22.34 -2.46 9.92
N ALA A 49 22.37 -1.13 9.97
CA ALA A 49 23.37 -0.29 9.32
C ALA A 49 24.16 0.50 10.37
N THR A 50 25.47 0.29 10.39
CA THR A 50 26.41 0.98 11.28
C THR A 50 27.24 1.97 10.45
N PHE A 51 27.12 3.25 10.77
CA PHE A 51 27.74 4.35 10.05
C PHE A 51 29.08 4.72 10.69
N SER A 52 30.00 5.30 9.92
CA SER A 52 31.34 5.70 10.39
C SER A 52 31.32 6.80 11.46
N ASP A 53 30.24 7.57 11.53
CA ASP A 53 29.98 8.58 12.57
C ASP A 53 29.39 7.99 13.86
N GLY A 54 29.26 6.65 13.94
CA GLY A 54 28.70 5.94 15.09
C GLY A 54 27.17 5.91 15.11
N VAL A 55 26.49 6.50 14.12
CA VAL A 55 25.03 6.33 13.99
C VAL A 55 24.73 4.87 13.70
N ARG A 56 23.68 4.34 14.32
CA ARG A 56 23.16 2.99 14.09
C ARG A 56 21.70 3.08 13.69
N THR A 57 21.36 2.40 12.61
CA THR A 57 19.98 2.29 12.13
C THR A 57 19.57 0.83 12.06
N GLN A 58 18.38 0.52 12.56
CA GLN A 58 17.85 -0.84 12.67
C GLN A 58 16.45 -0.91 12.10
N LEU A 59 16.22 -1.87 11.19
CA LEU A 59 14.91 -2.17 10.62
C LEU A 59 14.57 -3.64 10.89
N ALA A 60 13.65 -3.88 11.83
CA ALA A 60 13.19 -5.24 12.10
C ALA A 60 12.38 -5.81 10.92
N ASN A 61 12.22 -7.12 10.89
CA ASN A 61 11.34 -7.75 9.91
C ASN A 61 9.89 -7.29 10.14
N GLY A 62 9.17 -7.08 9.03
CA GLY A 62 7.80 -6.59 9.10
C GLY A 62 7.67 -5.21 9.75
N GLN A 63 8.64 -4.31 9.61
CA GLN A 63 8.48 -2.89 9.96
C GLN A 63 8.40 -2.03 8.71
N ALA A 64 7.59 -0.97 8.75
CA ALA A 64 7.65 0.07 7.74
C ALA A 64 8.95 0.87 7.88
N LEU A 65 9.41 1.51 6.80
CA LEU A 65 10.67 2.28 6.84
C LEU A 65 10.64 3.42 7.88
N LYS A 66 9.46 4.01 8.11
CA LYS A 66 9.24 5.06 9.13
C LYS A 66 9.30 4.55 10.58
N GLU A 67 9.28 3.24 10.80
CA GLU A 67 9.33 2.61 12.12
C GLU A 67 10.75 2.15 12.49
N ALA A 68 11.68 2.17 11.52
CA ALA A 68 13.09 1.84 11.76
C ALA A 68 13.68 2.68 12.88
N GLN A 69 14.39 2.06 13.81
CA GLN A 69 15.06 2.79 14.90
C GLN A 69 16.35 3.40 14.37
N CYS A 70 16.64 4.65 14.71
CA CYS A 70 17.88 5.31 14.31
C CYS A 70 18.40 6.18 15.45
N SER A 71 19.70 6.06 15.78
CA SER A 71 20.31 6.81 16.87
C SER A 71 20.60 8.29 16.54
N CYS A 72 20.30 8.77 15.34
CA CYS A 72 20.53 10.17 14.94
C CYS A 72 19.56 11.21 15.54
N GLY A 73 18.59 10.77 16.36
CA GLY A 73 17.63 11.65 17.04
C GLY A 73 16.52 12.25 16.18
N ALA A 74 16.43 11.88 14.89
CA ALA A 74 15.35 12.34 14.02
C ALA A 74 14.01 11.65 14.35
N ASN A 75 12.93 12.44 14.44
CA ASN A 75 11.58 11.93 14.59
C ASN A 75 11.01 11.54 13.21
N GLY A 76 10.80 10.26 12.98
CA GLY A 76 10.36 9.74 11.69
C GLY A 76 11.52 9.60 10.70
N MET A 77 11.32 10.00 9.44
CA MET A 77 12.28 9.70 8.37
C MET A 77 13.57 10.52 8.47
N CYS A 78 14.69 9.87 8.13
CA CYS A 78 16.01 10.48 8.05
C CYS A 78 16.82 9.86 6.90
N ARG A 79 17.95 10.49 6.55
CA ARG A 79 18.87 9.96 5.52
C ARG A 79 19.40 8.56 5.88
N HIS A 80 19.65 8.25 7.16
CA HIS A 80 20.25 6.98 7.56
C HIS A 80 19.32 5.79 7.31
N ARG A 81 18.00 5.96 7.47
CA ARG A 81 17.01 4.93 7.13
C ARG A 81 16.96 4.66 5.63
N VAL A 82 17.09 5.70 4.80
CA VAL A 82 17.18 5.55 3.34
C VAL A 82 18.52 4.91 2.94
N MET A 83 19.63 5.34 3.53
CA MET A 83 20.96 4.74 3.30
C MET A 83 21.01 3.27 3.70
N LEU A 84 20.33 2.85 4.77
CA LEU A 84 20.23 1.44 5.14
C LEU A 84 19.66 0.61 3.99
N VAL A 85 18.53 1.04 3.40
CA VAL A 85 17.91 0.32 2.26
C VAL A 85 18.82 0.33 1.04
N LEU A 86 19.33 1.49 0.64
CA LEU A 86 20.19 1.61 -0.55
C LEU A 86 21.49 0.81 -0.43
N SER A 87 22.08 0.75 0.77
CA SER A 87 23.31 -0.01 1.02
C SER A 87 23.04 -1.51 1.01
N TYR A 88 21.92 -1.93 1.58
CA TYR A 88 21.46 -3.31 1.50
C TYR A 88 21.20 -3.75 0.06
N GLN A 89 20.52 -2.91 -0.73
CA GLN A 89 20.31 -3.16 -2.16
C GLN A 89 21.64 -3.31 -2.92
N ARG A 90 22.64 -2.44 -2.68
CA ARG A 90 23.97 -2.57 -3.29
C ARG A 90 24.68 -3.86 -2.89
N LEU A 91 24.56 -4.28 -1.64
CA LEU A 91 25.13 -5.55 -1.14
C LEU A 91 24.50 -6.77 -1.83
N CYS A 92 23.21 -6.72 -2.11
CA CYS A 92 22.47 -7.81 -2.76
C CYS A 92 22.51 -7.75 -4.30
N ALA A 93 22.76 -6.58 -4.90
CA ALA A 93 22.83 -6.40 -6.35
C ALA A 93 23.96 -7.22 -7.00
N THR A 94 24.98 -7.61 -6.24
CA THR A 94 25.99 -8.59 -6.64
C THR A 94 25.43 -10.01 -6.90
N THR A 95 24.12 -10.24 -6.69
CA THR A 95 23.49 -11.57 -6.73
C THR A 95 22.19 -11.64 -7.55
N GLN A 96 21.68 -10.56 -8.15
CA GLN A 96 20.37 -10.59 -8.86
C GLN A 96 20.44 -10.31 -10.36
N SER A 97 19.86 -11.25 -11.10
CA SER A 97 19.54 -11.22 -12.54
C SER A 97 18.27 -10.39 -12.77
N THR A 98 18.20 -9.70 -13.91
CA THR A 98 17.02 -9.01 -14.46
C THR A 98 15.75 -9.85 -14.37
N GLU A 99 14.83 -9.48 -13.49
CA GLU A 99 13.48 -10.02 -13.43
C GLU A 99 12.64 -9.45 -14.57
N LYS A 100 11.77 -10.29 -15.15
CA LYS A 100 10.77 -9.88 -16.14
C LYS A 100 9.84 -8.84 -15.51
N GLU A 101 9.20 -8.03 -16.35
CA GLU A 101 8.04 -7.22 -15.96
C GLU A 101 6.91 -8.16 -15.49
N GLU A 102 6.99 -8.59 -14.23
CA GLU A 102 5.99 -9.42 -13.59
C GLU A 102 4.78 -8.57 -13.20
N GLU A 103 3.62 -9.20 -13.39
CA GLU A 103 2.32 -8.67 -13.00
C GLU A 103 2.36 -8.22 -11.53
N TRP A 104 2.07 -6.95 -11.30
CA TRP A 104 2.03 -6.38 -9.97
C TRP A 104 0.59 -6.17 -9.54
N ASP A 105 0.11 -7.07 -8.68
CA ASP A 105 -1.27 -7.05 -8.23
C ASP A 105 -1.38 -6.79 -6.73
N PRO A 106 -1.98 -5.67 -6.29
CA PRO A 106 -2.25 -5.44 -4.87
C PRO A 106 -3.27 -6.39 -4.25
N ALA A 107 -4.06 -7.14 -5.03
CA ALA A 107 -5.04 -8.09 -4.52
C ALA A 107 -4.40 -9.24 -3.70
N ILE A 108 -3.10 -9.51 -3.90
CA ILE A 108 -2.33 -10.49 -3.11
C ILE A 108 -2.40 -10.22 -1.61
N TRP A 109 -2.66 -8.97 -1.21
CA TRP A 109 -2.64 -8.53 0.19
C TRP A 109 -3.93 -8.79 0.97
N LEU A 110 -4.92 -9.46 0.38
CA LEU A 110 -6.24 -9.66 0.99
C LEU A 110 -6.16 -10.36 2.36
N GLU A 111 -5.33 -11.40 2.47
CA GLU A 111 -5.20 -12.19 3.70
C GLU A 111 -4.55 -11.37 4.83
N GLU A 112 -3.54 -10.56 4.49
CA GLU A 112 -2.82 -9.70 5.43
C GLU A 112 -3.72 -8.62 6.04
N LEU A 113 -4.78 -8.21 5.35
CA LEU A 113 -5.76 -7.25 5.90
C LEU A 113 -6.39 -7.76 7.20
N ALA A 114 -6.53 -9.06 7.37
CA ALA A 114 -7.08 -9.66 8.60
C ALA A 114 -6.20 -9.37 9.84
N THR A 115 -4.91 -9.12 9.64
CA THR A 115 -3.94 -8.84 10.72
C THR A 115 -3.98 -7.39 11.22
N LEU A 116 -4.69 -6.50 10.53
CA LEU A 116 -4.76 -5.09 10.90
C LEU A 116 -5.58 -4.87 12.18
N PRO A 117 -5.56 -3.67 12.80
CA PRO A 117 -6.44 -3.37 13.92
C PRO A 117 -7.92 -3.39 13.53
N ASP A 118 -8.78 -3.92 14.41
CA ASP A 118 -10.24 -3.96 14.22
C ASP A 118 -10.84 -2.58 13.91
N ALA A 119 -10.33 -1.54 14.56
CA ALA A 119 -10.77 -0.16 14.32
C ALA A 119 -10.53 0.28 12.87
N THR A 120 -9.36 -0.06 12.30
CA THR A 120 -9.03 0.24 10.90
C THR A 120 -9.96 -0.50 9.95
N ARG A 121 -10.20 -1.81 10.19
CA ARG A 121 -11.11 -2.60 9.36
C ARG A 121 -12.56 -2.07 9.42
N LYS A 122 -13.04 -1.71 10.62
CA LYS A 122 -14.38 -1.13 10.81
C LYS A 122 -14.54 0.23 10.10
N ARG A 123 -13.51 1.09 10.16
CA ARG A 123 -13.51 2.37 9.40
C ARG A 123 -13.60 2.13 7.89
N ALA A 124 -12.86 1.16 7.36
CA ALA A 124 -12.93 0.78 5.95
C ALA A 124 -14.33 0.26 5.58
N GLN A 125 -14.89 -0.66 6.37
CA GLN A 125 -16.25 -1.19 6.15
C GLN A 125 -17.32 -0.09 6.15
N ALA A 126 -17.21 0.90 7.03
CA ALA A 126 -18.13 2.04 7.06
C ALA A 126 -18.07 2.90 5.78
N LEU A 127 -16.92 2.92 5.08
CA LEU A 127 -16.76 3.59 3.79
C LEU A 127 -17.29 2.73 2.63
N VAL A 128 -17.11 1.41 2.68
CA VAL A 128 -17.75 0.47 1.73
C VAL A 128 -19.27 0.60 1.78
N ALA A 129 -19.85 0.69 2.97
CA ALA A 129 -21.29 0.88 3.16
C ALA A 129 -21.84 2.17 2.53
N LYS A 130 -20.99 3.18 2.28
CA LYS A 130 -21.36 4.43 1.60
C LYS A 130 -21.28 4.33 0.07
N GLY A 131 -20.87 3.19 -0.48
CA GLY A 131 -20.82 2.98 -1.93
C GLY A 131 -19.79 3.88 -2.64
N ILE A 132 -18.63 4.14 -2.02
CA ILE A 132 -17.62 5.02 -2.59
C ILE A 132 -17.05 4.47 -3.90
N THR A 133 -16.68 5.38 -4.80
CA THR A 133 -16.02 5.05 -6.06
C THR A 133 -14.51 5.24 -5.94
N ILE A 134 -13.74 4.29 -6.48
CA ILE A 134 -12.28 4.24 -6.44
C ILE A 134 -11.77 4.03 -7.87
N GLU A 135 -10.86 4.89 -8.33
CA GLU A 135 -10.15 4.68 -9.59
C GLU A 135 -8.91 3.81 -9.33
N LEU A 136 -8.79 2.69 -10.04
CA LEU A 136 -7.71 1.72 -9.90
C LEU A 136 -6.79 1.79 -11.12
N PHE A 137 -5.49 1.92 -10.89
CA PHE A 137 -4.45 1.93 -11.92
C PHE A 137 -3.52 0.73 -11.69
N CYS A 138 -3.30 -0.09 -12.72
CA CYS A 138 -2.54 -1.34 -12.64
C CYS A 138 -1.89 -1.70 -13.99
N ALA A 139 -1.33 -0.70 -14.69
CA ALA A 139 -0.63 -0.95 -15.93
C ALA A 139 0.68 -1.76 -15.68
N PRO A 140 1.04 -2.72 -16.56
CA PRO A 140 2.29 -3.44 -16.46
C PRO A 140 3.49 -2.50 -16.39
N GLY A 141 4.44 -2.77 -15.48
CA GLY A 141 5.64 -1.95 -15.27
C GLY A 141 5.40 -0.65 -14.48
N GLU A 142 4.15 -0.24 -14.25
CA GLU A 142 3.83 0.91 -13.41
C GLU A 142 3.60 0.50 -11.95
N ILE A 143 3.55 1.51 -11.07
CA ILE A 143 3.20 1.32 -9.66
C ILE A 143 1.67 1.27 -9.53
N PRO A 144 1.08 0.15 -9.07
CA PRO A 144 -0.34 0.07 -8.80
C PRO A 144 -0.77 1.13 -7.81
N SER A 145 -1.89 1.77 -8.13
CA SER A 145 -2.42 2.84 -7.29
C SER A 145 -3.95 2.84 -7.31
N ALA A 146 -4.52 3.33 -6.22
CA ALA A 146 -5.95 3.52 -6.07
C ALA A 146 -6.20 4.97 -5.66
N ARG A 147 -7.01 5.69 -6.43
CA ARG A 147 -7.47 7.03 -6.12
C ARG A 147 -8.86 6.95 -5.51
N LEU A 148 -8.92 7.24 -4.21
CA LEU A 148 -10.17 7.36 -3.46
C LEU A 148 -10.59 8.84 -3.44
N PRO A 149 -11.86 9.15 -3.13
CA PRO A 149 -12.34 10.54 -3.09
C PRO A 149 -11.58 11.45 -2.12
N MET A 150 -10.95 10.87 -1.09
CA MET A 150 -10.29 11.58 0.01
C MET A 150 -8.76 11.40 0.02
N SER A 151 -8.22 10.49 -0.78
CA SER A 151 -6.82 10.06 -0.66
C SER A 151 -6.34 9.24 -1.85
N ASP A 152 -5.05 9.34 -2.18
CA ASP A 152 -4.37 8.43 -3.11
C ASP A 152 -3.57 7.36 -2.35
N VAL A 153 -3.69 6.10 -2.77
CA VAL A 153 -2.91 4.96 -2.29
C VAL A 153 -2.00 4.44 -3.40
N ARG A 154 -0.74 4.15 -3.06
CA ARG A 154 0.24 3.52 -3.96
C ARG A 154 0.90 2.34 -3.25
N PHE A 155 1.13 1.25 -3.98
CA PHE A 155 1.82 0.08 -3.45
C PHE A 155 3.28 0.16 -3.92
N TYR A 156 4.27 -0.13 -3.06
CA TYR A 156 5.70 -0.05 -3.45
C TYR A 156 6.46 -1.36 -3.35
N SER A 157 5.81 -2.42 -2.87
CA SER A 157 6.40 -3.74 -2.71
C SER A 157 5.35 -4.82 -2.97
N ARG A 158 5.77 -5.91 -3.63
CA ARG A 158 5.07 -7.19 -3.81
C ARG A 158 5.30 -8.13 -2.63
N SER A 159 6.37 -7.90 -1.88
CA SER A 159 6.76 -8.72 -0.73
C SER A 159 6.34 -8.13 0.63
N SER A 160 5.84 -6.89 0.69
CA SER A 160 5.26 -6.33 1.93
C SER A 160 4.28 -5.18 1.73
N ILE A 161 3.05 -5.37 2.21
CA ILE A 161 2.02 -4.31 2.30
C ILE A 161 2.46 -3.10 3.15
N ARG A 162 3.49 -3.24 4.00
CA ARG A 162 3.97 -2.14 4.86
C ARG A 162 4.64 -1.00 4.10
N PHE A 163 4.96 -1.22 2.83
CA PHE A 163 5.42 -0.17 1.93
C PHE A 163 4.29 0.41 1.09
N ALA A 164 3.03 0.03 1.30
CA ALA A 164 1.90 0.78 0.76
C ALA A 164 1.83 2.17 1.42
N ARG A 165 1.70 3.21 0.60
CA ARG A 165 1.61 4.60 1.04
C ARG A 165 0.26 5.17 0.65
N CYS A 166 -0.45 5.68 1.63
CA CYS A 166 -1.57 6.57 1.46
C CYS A 166 -1.13 8.01 1.78
N ASP A 167 -1.65 9.01 1.10
CA ASP A 167 -1.38 10.43 1.39
C ASP A 167 -2.11 10.98 2.63
N CYS A 168 -2.99 10.18 3.26
CA CYS A 168 -3.60 10.52 4.55
C CYS A 168 -2.59 10.62 5.71
N ILE A 169 -3.07 11.09 6.87
CA ILE A 169 -2.25 11.37 8.05
C ILE A 169 -1.61 10.11 8.66
N GLU A 170 -2.34 8.98 8.76
CA GLU A 170 -1.79 7.70 9.24
C GLU A 170 -0.79 7.11 8.24
N GLY A 171 -1.17 7.19 6.97
CA GLY A 171 -0.26 7.10 5.86
C GLY A 171 0.22 5.71 5.41
N THR A 172 0.15 4.72 6.29
CA THR A 172 0.51 3.31 6.02
C THR A 172 -0.46 2.45 6.80
N LEU A 173 -0.95 1.36 6.22
CA LEU A 173 -1.93 0.45 6.84
C LEU A 173 -3.18 1.16 7.39
N CYS A 174 -3.63 2.22 6.74
CA CYS A 174 -4.89 2.91 7.06
C CYS A 174 -6.07 2.26 6.35
N GLU A 175 -7.29 2.71 6.68
CA GLU A 175 -8.54 2.26 6.06
C GLU A 175 -8.55 2.43 4.53
N HIS A 176 -7.86 3.44 3.98
CA HIS A 176 -7.77 3.65 2.54
C HIS A 176 -6.95 2.54 1.85
N VAL A 177 -5.89 2.03 2.51
CA VAL A 177 -5.12 0.88 1.99
C VAL A 177 -5.99 -0.37 1.98
N VAL A 178 -6.79 -0.59 3.03
CA VAL A 178 -7.77 -1.69 3.09
C VAL A 178 -8.74 -1.60 1.92
N LEU A 179 -9.36 -0.44 1.72
CA LEU A 179 -10.30 -0.18 0.61
C LEU A 179 -9.66 -0.39 -0.75
N ALA A 180 -8.42 0.08 -0.95
CA ALA A 180 -7.69 -0.11 -2.20
C ALA A 180 -7.49 -1.59 -2.51
N VAL A 181 -6.99 -2.38 -1.55
CA VAL A 181 -6.80 -3.84 -1.72
C VAL A 181 -8.13 -4.54 -2.00
N GLN A 182 -9.19 -4.22 -1.26
CA GLN A 182 -10.52 -4.79 -1.50
C GLN A 182 -11.05 -4.45 -2.90
N ALA A 183 -10.89 -3.21 -3.33
CA ALA A 183 -11.28 -2.79 -4.68
C ALA A 183 -10.51 -3.55 -5.77
N PHE A 184 -9.20 -3.78 -5.59
CA PHE A 184 -8.41 -4.61 -6.52
C PHE A 184 -8.90 -6.06 -6.57
N VAL A 185 -9.21 -6.66 -5.42
CA VAL A 185 -9.75 -8.03 -5.33
C VAL A 185 -11.08 -8.13 -6.07
N GLU A 186 -12.02 -7.23 -5.78
CA GLU A 186 -13.35 -7.25 -6.39
C GLU A 186 -13.29 -6.95 -7.89
N ALA A 187 -12.49 -5.96 -8.29
CA ALA A 187 -12.27 -5.61 -9.68
C ALA A 187 -11.69 -6.78 -10.48
N LYS A 188 -10.67 -7.46 -9.95
CA LYS A 188 -10.04 -8.59 -10.64
C LYS A 188 -10.92 -9.83 -10.70
N ALA A 189 -11.77 -10.04 -9.70
CA ALA A 189 -12.78 -11.10 -9.76
C ALA A 189 -13.78 -10.88 -10.92
N GLN A 190 -14.07 -9.62 -11.28
CA GLN A 190 -14.95 -9.28 -12.40
C GLN A 190 -14.19 -9.18 -13.74
N GLN A 191 -12.97 -8.64 -13.73
CA GLN A 191 -12.12 -8.45 -14.90
C GLN A 191 -10.66 -8.73 -14.53
N ALA A 192 -10.16 -9.91 -14.92
CA ALA A 192 -8.83 -10.39 -14.52
C ALA A 192 -7.68 -9.43 -14.89
N GLU A 193 -7.76 -8.80 -16.06
CA GLU A 193 -6.75 -7.86 -16.56
C GLU A 193 -7.35 -6.49 -16.86
N PHE A 194 -6.82 -5.45 -16.22
CA PHE A 194 -7.14 -4.06 -16.53
C PHE A 194 -5.94 -3.14 -16.23
N ASN A 195 -5.77 -2.09 -17.05
CA ASN A 195 -4.76 -1.06 -16.79
C ASN A 195 -5.32 0.08 -15.94
N HIS A 196 -6.60 0.42 -16.16
CA HIS A 196 -7.32 1.45 -15.45
C HIS A 196 -8.80 1.06 -15.36
N LEU A 197 -9.39 1.15 -14.17
CA LEU A 197 -10.79 0.83 -13.93
C LEU A 197 -11.38 1.76 -12.88
N ILE A 198 -12.61 2.22 -13.09
CA ILE A 198 -13.38 2.92 -12.05
C ILE A 198 -14.26 1.88 -11.37
N TRP A 199 -13.99 1.62 -10.08
CA TRP A 199 -14.69 0.62 -9.29
C TRP A 199 -15.58 1.28 -8.24
N GLN A 200 -16.86 0.90 -8.19
CA GLN A 200 -17.75 1.30 -7.10
C GLN A 200 -17.79 0.19 -6.06
N MET A 201 -17.35 0.50 -4.84
CA MET A 201 -17.43 -0.44 -3.71
C MET A 201 -18.91 -0.79 -3.50
N ARG A 202 -19.24 -2.08 -3.55
CA ARG A 202 -20.62 -2.53 -3.33
C ARG A 202 -20.85 -2.64 -1.83
N SER A 203 -21.90 -2.00 -1.32
CA SER A 203 -22.40 -2.38 0.00
C SER A 203 -23.14 -3.71 -0.14
N GLU A 204 -22.88 -4.67 0.74
CA GLU A 204 -23.72 -5.88 0.86
C GLU A 204 -25.19 -5.54 1.15
N HIS A 205 -25.49 -4.29 1.53
CA HIS A 205 -26.84 -3.76 1.70
C HIS A 205 -27.58 -3.39 0.41
N VAL A 206 -26.95 -3.49 -0.78
CA VAL A 206 -27.70 -3.43 -2.04
C VAL A 206 -27.98 -4.87 -2.49
N THR A 207 -28.87 -5.53 -1.75
CA THR A 207 -29.73 -6.53 -2.40
C THR A 207 -30.55 -5.81 -3.46
N SER A 208 -30.90 -6.50 -4.53
CA SER A 208 -31.72 -6.02 -5.65
C SER A 208 -33.18 -5.67 -5.25
N SER A 209 -33.41 -5.08 -4.08
CA SER A 209 -34.71 -4.80 -3.48
C SER A 209 -34.92 -3.34 -3.07
N ASP A 210 -33.99 -2.43 -3.37
CA ASP A 210 -34.24 -0.98 -3.31
C ASP A 210 -35.09 -0.51 -4.51
N ASP A 211 -36.14 -1.28 -4.87
CA ASP A 211 -37.30 -0.69 -5.50
C ASP A 211 -38.02 0.06 -4.37
N PRO A 212 -38.05 1.40 -4.34
CA PRO A 212 -38.79 2.16 -3.32
C PRO A 212 -40.30 1.83 -3.33
N PHE A 213 -40.78 1.08 -4.33
CA PHE A 213 -42.13 0.56 -4.42
C PHE A 213 -42.27 -0.92 -4.03
N ALA A 214 -41.20 -1.64 -3.66
CA ALA A 214 -41.27 -3.03 -3.18
C ALA A 214 -41.80 -3.15 -1.74
N SER A 215 -42.20 -2.04 -1.10
CA SER A 215 -42.99 -2.05 0.13
C SER A 215 -44.46 -2.37 -0.15
N GLU A 216 -45.20 -2.80 0.88
CA GLU A 216 -46.66 -2.99 0.78
C GLU A 216 -47.37 -1.69 0.35
N GLU A 217 -46.88 -0.55 0.81
CA GLU A 217 -47.34 0.79 0.45
C GLU A 217 -47.09 1.11 -1.03
N GLY A 218 -45.92 0.72 -1.55
CA GLY A 218 -45.56 0.87 -2.95
C GLY A 218 -46.40 -0.01 -3.89
N ASN A 219 -46.74 -1.23 -3.46
CA ASN A 219 -47.67 -2.11 -4.17
C ASN A 219 -49.10 -1.55 -4.21
N ALA A 220 -49.58 -0.98 -3.10
CA ALA A 220 -50.88 -0.31 -3.06
C ALA A 220 -50.93 0.90 -4.00
N CYS A 221 -49.84 1.68 -4.06
CA CYS A 221 -49.72 2.80 -4.99
C CYS A 221 -49.78 2.36 -6.46
N ARG A 222 -49.10 1.25 -6.83
CA ARG A 222 -49.17 0.68 -8.19
C ARG A 222 -50.58 0.26 -8.58
N GLN A 223 -51.29 -0.42 -7.67
CA GLN A 223 -52.67 -0.85 -7.91
C GLN A 223 -53.61 0.35 -8.08
N TYR A 224 -53.43 1.40 -7.28
CA TYR A 224 -54.21 2.62 -7.37
C TYR A 224 -54.00 3.34 -8.72
N VAL A 225 -52.75 3.47 -9.18
CA VAL A 225 -52.45 4.11 -10.48
C VAL A 225 -53.02 3.29 -11.65
N GLN A 226 -52.96 1.94 -11.58
CA GLN A 226 -53.54 1.08 -12.61
C GLN A 226 -55.08 1.19 -12.69
N GLN A 227 -55.75 1.41 -11.56
CA GLN A 227 -57.20 1.63 -11.52
C GLN A 227 -57.61 3.00 -12.08
N LEU A 228 -56.74 4.02 -11.99
CA LEU A 228 -56.99 5.34 -12.58
C LEU A 228 -56.73 5.40 -14.09
N SER A 229 -56.02 4.41 -14.64
CA SER A 229 -55.74 4.29 -16.08
C SER A 229 -56.78 3.48 -16.87
N GLN A 230 -57.85 3.02 -16.21
CA GLN A 230 -59.03 2.40 -16.82
C GLN A 230 -60.21 3.39 -16.82
#